data_AF-A0A101TCN3-F1
#
_entry.id   AF-A0A101TCN3-F1
#
_cell.length_a   1.000
_cell.length_b   1.000
_cell.length_c   1.000
_cell.angle_alpha   90.00
_cell.angle_beta   90.00
_cell.angle_gamma   90.00
#
_symmetry.space_group_name_H-M   'P 1'
#
loop_
_entity.id
_entity.type
_entity.pdbx_description
1 polymer ?
#
loop_
_entity_poly.entity_id
_entity_poly.type
_entity_poly.pdbx_seq_one_letter_code
_entity_poly.pdbx_strand_id
1 'polypeptide(L)'
;MASLAGLAAACLPFAAHATATEAAACAVTFTDANDWGSGFTARVTLTDTGTTTLSNWTLAYTNSGDQKLVDGWNGTWSQTGTKVTVTAPGYQTSIAPGASYTIGANFAYSGVNSAPTGFTVNGIACDGGNSPSPTPTPTPTPTPTPTPSPTPTPTPTPTDRPGRVTRDGTHLRLDGQNFRFSGANIYWLGLDENVGGIAYPTRFRVDDALETAKAMGVTVIRSHTLGISTGTAASLEPSLDHFNDAAFDSIDYAVARAGQLGFHLVVPLTDNWHWYHGGRHDFTDWLGLPEDGFYTDGRAVSAFERYIDHLLDHVNPYTGLAYKDDPTVLAFELGNELTGMNAGWVQTIASHLKKISPDHLVAAPWDSADYSASDVDVVDAHYYPPSASAVTRDAADITGHGKVYLAGEYGWTSADSSLYDTFASDQDVTGALFWSLFPHADDHGYVQHNDGFTLHFPGDDAAMRQAAESIRALDHRMSGRAEPPVPAPGRPAVTSARRSSGQVILAWRGATTAGSYSVLRSTAGADGPWQTVCDRCATDNTTPWTDTSAPSGTVWYAVVPYTADGTAGSRSDTARVG
;
A
#
# COMPACT_ATOMS: atom_id res chain seq x y z
N MET A 1 -7.19 86.49 43.89
CA MET A 1 -7.92 85.76 42.83
C MET A 1 -7.30 84.37 42.75
N ALA A 2 -7.94 83.39 43.36
CA ALA A 2 -7.47 82.00 43.42
C ALA A 2 -8.70 81.10 43.44
N SER A 3 -8.75 80.11 42.55
CA SER A 3 -9.75 79.04 42.60
C SER A 3 -9.08 77.68 42.42
N LEU A 4 -9.18 76.91 43.51
CA LEU A 4 -9.20 75.45 43.68
C LEU A 4 -10.21 74.76 42.71
N ALA A 5 -10.33 73.45 42.54
CA ALA A 5 -9.64 72.19 42.85
C ALA A 5 -10.51 71.08 42.20
N GLY A 6 -9.98 69.85 42.03
CA GLY A 6 -10.83 68.67 41.83
C GLY A 6 -10.17 67.54 41.02
N LEU A 7 -9.49 66.63 41.72
CA LEU A 7 -9.16 65.29 41.21
C LEU A 7 -10.44 64.44 41.22
N ALA A 8 -10.77 63.81 40.08
CA ALA A 8 -11.78 62.77 40.00
C ALA A 8 -11.14 61.46 39.51
N ALA A 9 -11.20 60.44 40.37
CA ALA A 9 -10.84 59.06 40.06
C ALA A 9 -11.98 58.41 39.27
N ALA A 10 -11.68 57.89 38.07
CA ALA A 10 -12.59 57.02 37.32
C ALA A 10 -12.09 55.58 37.41
N CYS A 11 -12.90 54.75 38.06
CA CYS A 11 -12.74 53.31 38.24
C CYS A 11 -13.00 52.59 36.91
N LEU A 12 -11.99 51.91 36.36
CA LEU A 12 -12.20 50.88 35.33
C LEU A 12 -12.34 49.53 36.04
N PRO A 13 -13.42 48.76 35.78
CA PRO A 13 -13.54 47.43 36.33
C PRO A 13 -12.47 46.52 35.73
N PHE A 14 -11.73 45.84 36.59
CA PHE A 14 -11.02 44.61 36.22
C PHE A 14 -12.05 43.67 35.58
N ALA A 15 -11.92 43.43 34.28
CA ALA A 15 -12.54 42.26 33.68
C ALA A 15 -11.91 41.04 34.38
N ALA A 16 -12.74 40.32 35.13
CA ALA A 16 -12.40 38.99 35.60
C ALA A 16 -11.91 38.21 34.38
N HIS A 17 -10.67 37.73 34.43
CA HIS A 17 -10.22 36.72 33.50
C HIS A 17 -11.19 35.55 33.67
N ALA A 18 -12.05 35.33 32.69
CA ALA A 18 -12.68 34.04 32.54
C ALA A 18 -11.50 33.07 32.42
N THR A 19 -11.26 32.31 33.48
CA THR A 19 -10.33 31.20 33.45
C THR A 19 -10.84 30.30 32.35
N ALA A 20 -10.12 30.25 31.23
CA ALA A 20 -10.28 29.19 30.27
C ALA A 20 -10.12 27.90 31.09
N THR A 21 -11.21 27.15 31.23
CA THR A 21 -11.13 25.77 31.71
C THR A 21 -10.20 25.06 30.75
N GLU A 22 -8.98 24.82 31.22
CA GLU A 22 -7.95 24.09 30.50
C GLU A 22 -8.56 22.75 30.08
N ALA A 23 -8.74 22.56 28.77
CA ALA A 23 -9.17 21.30 28.21
C ALA A 23 -8.17 20.23 28.67
N ALA A 24 -8.66 19.06 29.05
CA ALA A 24 -7.76 18.01 29.48
C ALA A 24 -6.93 17.60 28.28
N ALA A 25 -5.63 17.49 28.51
CA ALA A 25 -4.70 16.97 27.53
C ALA A 25 -4.91 15.45 27.40
N CYS A 26 -5.97 15.08 26.70
CA CYS A 26 -6.28 13.71 26.32
C CYS A 26 -6.77 13.68 24.88
N ALA A 27 -6.42 12.60 24.18
CA ALA A 27 -6.98 12.26 22.87
C ALA A 27 -7.69 10.91 22.97
N VAL A 28 -8.84 10.79 22.31
CA VAL A 28 -9.60 9.54 22.26
C VAL A 28 -9.89 9.17 20.81
N THR A 29 -9.42 7.99 20.41
CA THR A 29 -9.72 7.39 19.11
C THR A 29 -10.78 6.32 19.29
N PHE A 30 -11.87 6.41 18.55
CA PHE A 30 -12.93 5.41 18.52
C PHE A 30 -12.99 4.78 17.12
N THR A 31 -12.93 3.46 17.06
CA THR A 31 -12.97 2.71 15.79
C THR A 31 -13.96 1.57 15.89
N ASP A 32 -14.80 1.44 14.86
CA ASP A 32 -15.65 0.28 14.65
C ASP A 32 -14.78 -0.82 14.03
N ALA A 33 -14.12 -1.60 14.88
CA ALA A 33 -13.11 -2.57 14.48
C ALA A 33 -13.69 -3.78 13.72
N ASN A 34 -15.00 -4.01 13.83
CA ASN A 34 -15.73 -5.03 13.09
C ASN A 34 -17.24 -4.76 13.21
N ASP A 35 -17.92 -4.40 12.12
CA ASP A 35 -19.37 -4.16 12.09
C ASP A 35 -20.06 -5.24 11.23
N TRP A 36 -21.12 -5.86 11.75
CA TRP A 36 -21.88 -6.92 11.08
C TRP A 36 -23.36 -6.55 10.86
N GLY A 37 -23.70 -5.27 10.85
CA GLY A 37 -25.02 -4.75 10.45
C GLY A 37 -26.13 -4.83 11.51
N SER A 38 -25.91 -5.56 12.60
CA SER A 38 -26.79 -5.62 13.79
C SER A 38 -26.04 -5.45 15.10
N GLY A 39 -24.72 -5.28 15.01
CA GLY A 39 -23.80 -5.07 16.10
C GLY A 39 -22.41 -4.81 15.57
N PHE A 40 -21.54 -4.33 16.44
CA PHE A 40 -20.15 -4.05 16.10
C PHE A 40 -19.25 -4.19 17.33
N THR A 41 -17.96 -4.38 17.07
CA THR A 41 -16.90 -4.29 18.08
C THR A 41 -16.27 -2.90 18.04
N ALA A 42 -16.42 -2.15 19.13
CA ALA A 42 -15.73 -0.89 19.33
C ALA A 42 -14.33 -1.13 19.88
N ARG A 43 -13.34 -0.43 19.31
CA ARG A 43 -12.00 -0.25 19.87
C ARG A 43 -11.85 1.22 20.25
N VAL A 44 -11.52 1.49 21.51
CA VAL A 44 -11.32 2.86 22.01
C VAL A 44 -9.92 2.98 22.57
N THR A 45 -9.12 3.89 22.03
CA THR A 45 -7.77 4.19 22.49
C THR A 45 -7.77 5.53 23.20
N LEU A 46 -7.41 5.52 24.48
CA LEU A 46 -7.23 6.71 25.31
C LEU A 46 -5.74 7.06 25.37
N THR A 47 -5.36 8.24 24.91
CA THR A 47 -3.99 8.76 24.96
C THR A 47 -3.91 9.93 25.93
N ASP A 48 -2.96 9.88 26.87
CA ASP A 48 -2.62 11.02 27.74
C ASP A 48 -1.71 11.97 26.95
N THR A 49 -2.21 13.13 26.54
CA THR A 49 -1.41 14.16 25.83
C THR A 49 -0.88 15.23 26.78
N GLY A 50 -1.09 15.05 28.10
CA GLY A 50 -0.66 15.97 29.13
C GLY A 50 0.79 15.81 29.54
N THR A 51 1.18 16.53 30.60
CA THR A 51 2.52 16.46 31.19
C THR A 51 2.54 15.70 32.52
N THR A 52 1.39 15.26 33.01
CA THR A 52 1.22 14.53 34.28
C THR A 52 0.43 13.25 34.07
N THR A 53 0.86 12.14 34.68
CA THR A 53 0.21 10.83 34.58
C THR A 53 -1.28 10.88 34.90
N LEU A 54 -2.09 10.50 33.91
CA LEU A 54 -3.51 10.28 34.06
C LEU A 54 -3.79 9.06 34.96
N SER A 55 -4.29 9.31 36.18
CA SER A 55 -4.55 8.27 37.20
C SER A 55 -6.04 8.08 37.48
N ASN A 56 -6.45 6.84 37.77
CA ASN A 56 -7.81 6.41 38.03
C ASN A 56 -8.83 6.97 37.03
N TRP A 57 -8.50 6.85 35.74
CA TRP A 57 -9.26 7.48 34.67
C TRP A 57 -10.67 6.91 34.53
N THR A 58 -11.59 7.79 34.17
CA THR A 58 -12.96 7.48 33.78
C THR A 58 -13.25 8.12 32.43
N LEU A 59 -13.41 7.29 31.40
CA LEU A 59 -13.85 7.72 30.08
C LEU A 59 -15.38 7.77 30.04
N ALA A 60 -15.96 8.83 29.49
CA ALA A 60 -17.38 8.87 29.16
C ALA A 60 -17.61 9.48 27.77
N TYR A 61 -18.58 8.94 27.04
CA TYR A 61 -19.00 9.41 25.73
C TYR A 61 -20.47 9.08 25.47
N THR A 62 -21.04 9.63 24.40
CA THR A 62 -22.45 9.45 24.03
C THR A 62 -22.58 8.76 22.69
N ASN A 63 -23.25 7.62 22.65
CA ASN A 63 -23.66 6.97 21.40
C ASN A 63 -24.66 7.86 20.66
N SER A 64 -24.48 8.01 19.35
CA SER A 64 -25.31 8.91 18.52
C SER A 64 -26.62 8.26 18.03
N GLY A 65 -26.75 6.93 18.16
CA GLY A 65 -27.92 6.15 17.76
C GLY A 65 -28.45 5.26 18.88
N ASP A 66 -28.99 4.10 18.51
CA ASP A 66 -29.60 3.15 19.45
C ASP A 66 -28.61 2.13 20.03
N GLN A 67 -27.30 2.26 19.76
CA GLN A 67 -26.26 1.30 20.13
C GLN A 67 -26.33 0.92 21.63
N LYS A 68 -26.38 -0.39 21.92
CA LYS A 68 -26.48 -1.00 23.26
C LYS A 68 -25.26 -1.88 23.55
N LEU A 69 -24.56 -1.57 24.63
CA LEU A 69 -23.44 -2.33 25.18
C LEU A 69 -23.91 -3.75 25.49
N VAL A 70 -23.21 -4.73 24.92
CA VAL A 70 -23.42 -6.16 25.17
C VAL A 70 -22.42 -6.63 26.23
N ASP A 71 -21.14 -6.43 25.97
CA ASP A 71 -20.04 -6.72 26.89
C ASP A 71 -18.83 -5.83 26.58
N GLY A 72 -17.85 -5.81 27.49
CA GLY A 72 -16.63 -5.04 27.32
C GLY A 72 -15.46 -5.60 28.12
N TRP A 73 -14.25 -5.30 27.66
CA TRP A 73 -13.00 -5.76 28.26
C TRP A 73 -12.01 -4.60 28.42
N ASN A 74 -10.92 -4.88 29.15
CA ASN A 74 -9.86 -3.91 29.46
C ASN A 74 -10.34 -2.66 30.22
N GLY A 75 -11.57 -2.66 30.74
CA GLY A 75 -12.16 -1.61 31.55
C GLY A 75 -13.47 -2.09 32.15
N THR A 76 -14.00 -1.36 33.13
CA THR A 76 -15.34 -1.64 33.66
C THR A 76 -16.34 -0.75 32.95
N TRP A 77 -17.07 -1.36 32.02
CA TRP A 77 -18.02 -0.70 31.13
C TRP A 77 -19.42 -0.63 31.74
N SER A 78 -20.10 0.50 31.53
CA SER A 78 -21.49 0.69 31.87
C SER A 78 -22.16 1.62 30.86
N GLN A 79 -23.47 1.47 30.68
CA GLN A 79 -24.26 2.33 29.81
C GLN A 79 -25.56 2.73 30.51
N THR A 80 -25.92 4.01 30.45
CA THR A 80 -27.23 4.52 30.87
C THR A 80 -27.79 5.40 29.76
N GLY A 81 -28.91 4.99 29.16
CA GLY A 81 -29.43 5.65 27.95
C GLY A 81 -28.44 5.53 26.80
N THR A 82 -28.04 6.65 26.21
CA THR A 82 -26.99 6.74 25.18
C THR A 82 -25.60 6.98 25.75
N LYS A 83 -25.48 7.28 27.05
CA LYS A 83 -24.19 7.58 27.68
C LYS A 83 -23.47 6.29 28.07
N VAL A 84 -22.25 6.13 27.59
CA VAL A 84 -21.32 5.05 27.96
C VAL A 84 -20.29 5.61 28.94
N THR A 85 -19.93 4.81 29.94
CA THR A 85 -18.87 5.15 30.91
C THR A 85 -17.98 3.94 31.15
N VAL A 86 -16.66 4.15 31.09
CA VAL A 86 -15.64 3.13 31.32
C VAL A 86 -14.69 3.61 32.40
N THR A 87 -14.54 2.81 33.45
CA THR A 87 -13.58 3.09 34.53
C THR A 87 -12.37 2.18 34.42
N ALA A 88 -11.22 2.69 34.86
CA ALA A 88 -9.95 1.98 34.83
C ALA A 88 -10.03 0.61 35.55
N PRO A 89 -9.54 -0.48 34.93
CA PRO A 89 -9.53 -1.78 35.59
C PRO A 89 -8.45 -1.80 36.69
N GLY A 90 -8.60 -2.70 37.68
CA GLY A 90 -7.70 -2.75 38.84
C GLY A 90 -6.22 -3.05 38.53
N TYR A 91 -5.90 -3.51 37.32
CA TYR A 91 -4.53 -3.79 36.87
C TYR A 91 -3.93 -2.70 35.95
N GLN A 92 -4.72 -1.72 35.49
CA GLN A 92 -4.25 -0.62 34.66
C GLN A 92 -4.95 0.69 35.08
N THR A 93 -4.57 1.20 36.24
CA THR A 93 -5.18 2.41 36.83
C THR A 93 -4.50 3.71 36.41
N SER A 94 -3.39 3.67 35.67
CA SER A 94 -2.64 4.86 35.23
C SER A 94 -2.18 4.79 33.78
N ILE A 95 -2.12 5.93 33.10
CA ILE A 95 -1.56 6.12 31.76
C ILE A 95 -0.52 7.25 31.88
N ALA A 96 0.72 7.01 31.44
CA ALA A 96 1.78 8.01 31.51
C ALA A 96 1.63 9.07 30.38
N PRO A 97 2.18 10.28 30.55
CA PRO A 97 2.25 11.27 29.47
C PRO A 97 2.80 10.69 28.16
N GLY A 98 2.08 10.90 27.06
CA GLY A 98 2.39 10.38 25.73
C GLY A 98 2.05 8.90 25.51
N ALA A 99 1.59 8.18 26.54
CA ALA A 99 1.20 6.78 26.42
C ALA A 99 -0.30 6.63 26.10
N SER A 100 -0.65 5.47 25.55
CA SER A 100 -2.03 5.12 25.21
C SER A 100 -2.48 3.83 25.88
N TYR A 101 -3.78 3.71 26.12
CA TYR A 101 -4.41 2.49 26.60
C TYR A 101 -5.68 2.18 25.79
N THR A 102 -5.78 0.94 25.31
CA THR A 102 -6.88 0.52 24.43
C THR A 102 -7.84 -0.40 25.16
N ILE A 103 -9.11 -0.02 25.12
CA ILE A 103 -10.26 -0.76 25.64
C ILE A 103 -11.18 -1.18 24.50
N GLY A 104 -12.00 -2.22 24.71
CA GLY A 104 -12.92 -2.68 23.68
C GLY A 104 -14.25 -3.16 24.26
N ALA A 105 -15.29 -3.13 23.42
CA ALA A 105 -16.63 -3.54 23.77
C ALA A 105 -17.43 -3.96 22.53
N ASN A 106 -18.37 -4.90 22.69
CA ASN A 106 -19.36 -5.18 21.66
C ASN A 106 -20.64 -4.41 21.93
N PHE A 107 -21.25 -3.89 20.87
CA PHE A 107 -22.52 -3.20 20.89
C PHE A 107 -23.49 -3.87 19.91
N ALA A 108 -24.77 -3.90 20.25
CA ALA A 108 -25.86 -4.20 19.33
C ALA A 108 -26.53 -2.91 18.89
N TYR A 109 -27.00 -2.82 17.65
CA TYR A 109 -27.71 -1.64 17.15
C TYR A 109 -28.68 -2.02 16.02
N SER A 110 -29.54 -1.09 15.62
CA SER A 110 -30.38 -1.26 14.42
C SER A 110 -30.32 -0.02 13.51
N GLY A 111 -30.42 -0.25 12.20
CA GLY A 111 -30.39 0.85 11.23
C GLY A 111 -28.97 1.36 10.97
N VAL A 112 -28.69 2.62 11.32
CA VAL A 112 -27.42 3.29 11.00
C VAL A 112 -26.52 3.33 12.24
N ASN A 113 -25.31 2.79 12.12
CA ASN A 113 -24.29 2.89 13.16
C ASN A 113 -23.55 4.23 13.04
N SER A 114 -24.03 5.26 13.74
CA SER A 114 -23.37 6.57 13.75
C SER A 114 -22.33 6.67 14.86
N ALA A 115 -21.16 7.23 14.53
CA ALA A 115 -20.05 7.43 15.46
C ALA A 115 -20.48 8.20 16.73
N PRO A 116 -19.96 7.84 17.92
CA PRO A 116 -20.26 8.54 19.17
C PRO A 116 -19.69 9.96 19.22
N THR A 117 -20.19 10.76 20.17
CA THR A 117 -19.78 12.15 20.39
C THR A 117 -19.54 12.44 21.89
N GLY A 118 -18.92 13.58 22.18
CA GLY A 118 -18.82 14.11 23.55
C GLY A 118 -17.89 13.31 24.47
N PHE A 119 -16.70 12.95 23.98
CA PHE A 119 -15.68 12.25 24.76
C PHE A 119 -15.14 13.12 25.90
N THR A 120 -15.13 12.55 27.11
CA THR A 120 -14.57 13.17 28.32
C THR A 120 -13.75 12.16 29.10
N VAL A 121 -12.67 12.62 29.73
CA VAL A 121 -11.86 11.84 30.66
C VAL A 121 -11.83 12.56 32.00
N ASN A 122 -12.21 11.86 33.07
CA ASN A 122 -12.39 12.43 34.42
C ASN A 122 -13.30 13.68 34.44
N GLY A 123 -14.28 13.73 33.52
CA GLY A 123 -15.25 14.83 33.40
C GLY A 123 -14.76 16.04 32.61
N ILE A 124 -13.54 16.01 32.07
CA ILE A 124 -12.99 17.07 31.23
C ILE A 124 -13.05 16.63 29.76
N ALA A 125 -13.42 17.54 28.85
CA ALA A 125 -13.49 17.27 27.42
C ALA A 125 -12.09 16.93 26.85
N CYS A 126 -12.05 15.91 25.99
CA CYS A 126 -10.86 15.58 25.21
C CYS A 126 -11.00 16.18 23.82
N ASP A 127 -10.21 17.22 23.53
CA ASP A 127 -10.24 17.94 22.26
C ASP A 127 -9.44 17.18 21.20
N GLY A 128 -10.03 16.10 20.71
CA GLY A 128 -9.54 15.31 19.57
C GLY A 128 -10.62 14.46 18.89
N GLY A 129 -11.88 14.59 19.31
CA GLY A 129 -12.97 13.71 18.91
C GLY A 129 -13.61 14.06 17.56
N ASN A 130 -12.93 13.69 16.48
CA ASN A 130 -13.46 12.96 15.31
C ASN A 130 -12.37 12.90 14.23
N SER A 131 -11.35 12.09 14.47
CA SER A 131 -10.44 11.64 13.42
C SER A 131 -9.97 10.22 13.77
N PRO A 132 -10.16 9.23 12.88
CA PRO A 132 -9.64 7.88 13.11
C PRO A 132 -8.12 7.89 12.93
N SER A 133 -7.35 7.68 14.01
CA SER A 133 -5.88 7.47 13.96
C SER A 133 -5.34 7.12 15.35
N PRO A 134 -4.15 6.51 15.56
CA PRO A 134 -3.47 5.39 14.89
C PRO A 134 -3.29 4.21 15.90
N THR A 135 -2.78 3.07 15.41
CA THR A 135 -2.42 1.89 16.24
C THR A 135 -1.03 2.09 16.89
N PRO A 136 -0.85 2.00 18.23
CA PRO A 136 0.48 1.97 18.84
C PRO A 136 1.12 0.57 18.80
N THR A 137 2.41 0.58 18.48
CA THR A 137 3.38 -0.52 18.46
C THR A 137 3.50 -1.26 19.81
N PRO A 138 3.61 -2.61 19.84
CA PRO A 138 3.68 -3.41 21.07
C PRO A 138 5.04 -3.36 21.80
N THR A 139 5.03 -3.47 23.13
CA THR A 139 6.19 -3.81 24.01
C THR A 139 5.85 -5.09 24.82
N PRO A 140 6.84 -5.82 25.36
CA PRO A 140 7.21 -7.20 25.03
C PRO A 140 6.50 -8.29 25.87
N THR A 141 6.20 -9.42 25.23
CA THR A 141 5.71 -10.67 25.86
C THR A 141 6.89 -11.60 26.21
N PRO A 142 6.85 -12.36 27.33
CA PRO A 142 8.03 -12.98 27.96
C PRO A 142 8.83 -13.94 27.07
N THR A 143 10.14 -13.92 27.31
CA THR A 143 11.19 -14.73 26.67
C THR A 143 10.88 -16.23 26.66
N PRO A 144 10.69 -16.85 25.48
CA PRO A 144 10.85 -18.29 25.32
C PRO A 144 12.33 -18.67 25.36
N THR A 145 12.64 -19.78 26.01
CA THR A 145 13.97 -20.43 26.03
C THR A 145 14.58 -20.49 24.62
N PRO A 146 15.88 -20.16 24.43
CA PRO A 146 16.47 -19.98 23.11
C PRO A 146 16.47 -21.28 22.30
N THR A 147 15.62 -21.33 21.29
CA THR A 147 15.82 -22.16 20.08
C THR A 147 16.92 -21.50 19.25
N PRO A 148 17.89 -22.23 18.69
CA PRO A 148 18.99 -21.65 17.92
C PRO A 148 18.46 -20.70 16.85
N SER A 149 18.97 -19.47 16.88
CA SER A 149 18.64 -18.41 15.94
C SER A 149 18.88 -18.91 14.50
N PRO A 150 17.94 -18.68 13.56
CA PRO A 150 18.27 -18.84 12.16
C PRO A 150 19.44 -17.89 11.86
N THR A 151 20.45 -18.41 11.17
CA THR A 151 21.58 -17.65 10.65
C THR A 151 21.06 -16.39 9.95
N PRO A 152 21.59 -15.19 10.24
CA PRO A 152 21.19 -13.98 9.53
C PRO A 152 21.35 -14.21 8.03
N THR A 153 20.26 -14.03 7.28
CA THR A 153 20.33 -13.85 5.84
C THR A 153 21.26 -12.65 5.60
N PRO A 154 22.31 -12.80 4.79
CA PRO A 154 23.30 -11.74 4.60
C PRO A 154 22.62 -10.45 4.13
N THR A 155 23.05 -9.31 4.68
CA THR A 155 22.80 -8.00 4.08
C THR A 155 23.19 -8.09 2.59
N PRO A 156 22.30 -7.75 1.65
CA PRO A 156 22.61 -7.86 0.23
C PRO A 156 23.87 -7.05 -0.04
N THR A 157 24.86 -7.70 -0.65
CA THR A 157 26.06 -7.00 -1.12
C THR A 157 25.64 -6.14 -2.31
N PRO A 158 26.26 -4.97 -2.59
CA PRO A 158 25.93 -4.13 -3.76
C PRO A 158 25.91 -4.85 -5.12
N THR A 159 26.39 -6.10 -5.19
CA THR A 159 26.39 -6.99 -6.34
C THR A 159 25.06 -7.72 -6.66
N ASP A 160 24.04 -7.66 -5.80
CA ASP A 160 22.75 -8.36 -6.05
C ASP A 160 21.71 -7.50 -6.78
N ARG A 161 22.11 -6.39 -7.40
CA ARG A 161 21.22 -5.47 -8.12
C ARG A 161 21.27 -5.67 -9.63
N PRO A 162 20.21 -5.29 -10.36
CA PRO A 162 20.28 -5.31 -11.80
C PRO A 162 21.31 -4.29 -12.31
N GLY A 163 21.89 -4.58 -13.47
CA GLY A 163 22.73 -3.61 -14.18
C GLY A 163 21.95 -2.35 -14.53
N ARG A 164 22.66 -1.23 -14.72
CA ARG A 164 22.05 0.03 -15.14
C ARG A 164 21.58 -0.07 -16.58
N VAL A 165 20.32 0.29 -16.82
CA VAL A 165 19.79 0.42 -18.18
C VAL A 165 20.17 1.79 -18.73
N THR A 166 20.62 1.83 -19.98
CA THR A 166 21.02 3.06 -20.67
C THR A 166 20.26 3.22 -21.97
N ARG A 167 20.09 4.44 -22.45
CA ARG A 167 19.50 4.73 -23.75
C ARG A 167 20.55 4.77 -24.86
N ASP A 168 20.23 4.16 -26.00
CA ASP A 168 20.99 4.18 -27.25
C ASP A 168 20.04 4.52 -28.40
N GLY A 169 19.99 5.81 -28.76
CA GLY A 169 19.02 6.34 -29.72
C GLY A 169 17.58 6.17 -29.21
N THR A 170 16.78 5.40 -29.95
CA THR A 170 15.37 5.07 -29.65
C THR A 170 15.22 3.74 -28.92
N HIS A 171 16.32 3.11 -28.51
CA HIS A 171 16.32 1.81 -27.83
C HIS A 171 16.96 1.89 -26.45
N LEU A 172 16.63 0.91 -25.59
CA LEU A 172 17.28 0.71 -24.31
C LEU A 172 18.31 -0.42 -24.38
N ARG A 173 19.35 -0.32 -23.56
CA ARG A 173 20.42 -1.29 -23.43
C ARG A 173 20.62 -1.71 -21.99
N LEU A 174 20.82 -3.01 -21.76
CA LEU A 174 21.26 -3.58 -20.50
C LEU A 174 22.46 -4.49 -20.80
N ASP A 175 23.60 -4.24 -20.13
CA ASP A 175 24.85 -4.96 -20.36
C ASP A 175 25.27 -5.03 -21.84
N GLY A 176 25.01 -3.93 -22.57
CA GLY A 176 25.31 -3.79 -24.00
C GLY A 176 24.35 -4.54 -24.95
N GLN A 177 23.35 -5.25 -24.44
CA GLN A 177 22.32 -5.92 -25.24
C GLN A 177 21.08 -5.04 -25.37
N ASN A 178 20.29 -5.21 -26.45
CA ASN A 178 18.97 -4.59 -26.55
C ASN A 178 18.10 -5.04 -25.37
N PHE A 179 17.52 -4.08 -24.66
CA PHE A 179 16.66 -4.31 -23.51
C PHE A 179 15.22 -4.00 -23.91
N ARG A 180 14.49 -5.06 -24.27
CA ARG A 180 13.04 -5.04 -24.50
C ARG A 180 12.37 -5.96 -23.49
N PHE A 181 11.17 -5.61 -23.05
CA PHE A 181 10.55 -6.29 -21.90
C PHE A 181 9.02 -6.31 -21.98
N SER A 182 8.42 -7.30 -21.32
CA SER A 182 7.06 -7.16 -20.81
C SER A 182 7.11 -6.83 -19.32
N GLY A 183 6.29 -5.88 -18.90
CA GLY A 183 6.26 -5.36 -17.54
C GLY A 183 4.90 -5.47 -16.89
N ALA A 184 4.80 -5.02 -15.64
CA ALA A 184 3.55 -4.92 -14.90
C ALA A 184 3.41 -3.53 -14.26
N ASN A 185 2.18 -3.02 -14.19
CA ASN A 185 1.84 -1.97 -13.25
C ASN A 185 1.50 -2.62 -11.89
N ILE A 186 2.26 -2.23 -10.86
CA ILE A 186 1.98 -2.55 -9.45
C ILE A 186 1.96 -1.21 -8.72
N TYR A 187 0.88 -0.45 -8.91
CA TYR A 187 0.87 0.98 -8.58
C TYR A 187 1.02 1.27 -7.07
N TRP A 188 0.65 0.31 -6.21
CA TRP A 188 0.42 0.47 -4.76
C TRP A 188 1.62 0.08 -3.86
N LEU A 189 2.82 -0.15 -4.40
CA LEU A 189 3.96 -0.69 -3.63
C LEU A 189 4.44 0.21 -2.47
N GLY A 190 4.23 1.52 -2.54
CA GLY A 190 4.57 2.47 -1.48
C GLY A 190 3.41 2.79 -0.53
N LEU A 191 2.20 2.90 -1.07
CA LEU A 191 0.96 3.20 -0.34
C LEU A 191 -0.20 2.49 -1.04
N ASP A 192 -1.16 1.95 -0.28
CA ASP A 192 -2.21 1.11 -0.84
C ASP A 192 -3.59 1.40 -0.25
N GLU A 193 -4.61 1.38 -1.08
CA GLU A 193 -6.02 1.58 -0.73
C GLU A 193 -6.84 0.27 -0.64
N ASN A 194 -6.28 -0.85 -1.10
CA ASN A 194 -7.02 -2.09 -1.36
C ASN A 194 -7.12 -3.03 -0.15
N VAL A 195 -6.87 -2.51 1.07
CA VAL A 195 -6.82 -3.31 2.31
C VAL A 195 -7.75 -2.80 3.41
N GLY A 196 -8.92 -2.29 3.01
CA GLY A 196 -9.92 -1.74 3.95
C GLY A 196 -9.61 -0.32 4.39
N GLY A 197 -8.83 0.42 3.59
CA GLY A 197 -8.44 1.80 3.79
C GLY A 197 -7.08 2.11 3.17
N ILE A 198 -6.64 3.35 3.31
CA ILE A 198 -5.30 3.80 2.90
C ILE A 198 -4.30 3.37 3.97
N ALA A 199 -3.37 2.49 3.61
CA ALA A 199 -2.34 1.97 4.49
C ALA A 199 -1.07 1.62 3.71
N TYR A 200 0.07 1.59 4.39
CA TYR A 200 1.29 1.03 3.80
C TYR A 200 1.11 -0.49 3.60
N PRO A 201 1.47 -1.04 2.42
CA PRO A 201 1.40 -2.48 2.20
C PRO A 201 2.32 -3.23 3.16
N THR A 202 1.88 -4.43 3.58
CA THR A 202 2.72 -5.28 4.43
C THR A 202 3.89 -5.83 3.60
N ARG A 203 4.99 -6.19 4.29
CA ARG A 203 6.15 -6.84 3.66
C ARG A 203 5.75 -8.09 2.88
N PHE A 204 4.82 -8.87 3.42
CA PHE A 204 4.28 -10.05 2.75
C PHE A 204 3.65 -9.69 1.40
N ARG A 205 2.83 -8.64 1.33
CA ARG A 205 2.16 -8.25 0.08
C ARG A 205 3.14 -7.72 -0.96
N VAL A 206 4.14 -6.94 -0.52
CA VAL A 206 5.22 -6.49 -1.41
C VAL A 206 6.01 -7.68 -1.94
N ASP A 207 6.44 -8.60 -1.06
CA ASP A 207 7.18 -9.80 -1.46
C ASP A 207 6.36 -10.68 -2.40
N ASP A 208 5.11 -10.97 -2.08
CA ASP A 208 4.25 -11.85 -2.88
C ASP A 208 3.94 -11.24 -4.26
N ALA A 209 3.72 -9.92 -4.36
CA ALA A 209 3.54 -9.26 -5.65
C ALA A 209 4.81 -9.33 -6.52
N LEU A 210 5.97 -9.04 -5.94
CA LEU A 210 7.25 -9.05 -6.66
C LEU A 210 7.68 -10.48 -7.04
N GLU A 211 7.48 -11.46 -6.17
CA GLU A 211 7.74 -12.87 -6.47
C GLU A 211 6.77 -13.41 -7.55
N THR A 212 5.52 -12.96 -7.52
CA THR A 212 4.53 -13.26 -8.56
C THR A 212 4.94 -12.68 -9.91
N ALA A 213 5.31 -11.39 -9.95
CA ALA A 213 5.85 -10.75 -11.15
C ALA A 213 7.07 -11.53 -11.67
N LYS A 214 7.96 -11.97 -10.78
CA LYS A 214 9.16 -12.74 -11.14
C LYS A 214 8.79 -14.08 -11.78
N ALA A 215 7.80 -14.79 -11.22
CA ALA A 215 7.31 -16.04 -11.76
C ALA A 215 6.62 -15.87 -13.14
N MET A 216 6.02 -14.71 -13.38
CA MET A 216 5.49 -14.31 -14.69
C MET A 216 6.56 -13.90 -15.69
N GLY A 217 7.85 -13.80 -15.30
CA GLY A 217 8.94 -13.39 -16.16
C GLY A 217 9.14 -11.87 -16.28
N VAL A 218 8.30 -11.08 -15.60
CA VAL A 218 8.36 -9.61 -15.57
C VAL A 218 9.77 -9.14 -15.22
N THR A 219 10.22 -8.06 -15.86
CA THR A 219 11.51 -7.41 -15.56
C THR A 219 11.38 -5.95 -15.18
N VAL A 220 10.33 -5.28 -15.66
CA VAL A 220 10.09 -3.87 -15.36
C VAL A 220 8.76 -3.72 -14.66
N ILE A 221 8.75 -2.98 -13.57
CA ILE A 221 7.55 -2.64 -12.81
C ILE A 221 7.37 -1.13 -12.86
N ARG A 222 6.19 -0.68 -13.26
CA ARG A 222 5.77 0.72 -13.08
C ARG A 222 4.94 0.82 -11.81
N SER A 223 5.33 1.72 -10.90
CA SER A 223 4.70 1.83 -9.60
C SER A 223 4.53 3.29 -9.19
N HIS A 224 3.27 3.73 -9.14
CA HIS A 224 2.89 5.11 -8.82
C HIS A 224 3.37 5.52 -7.44
N THR A 225 2.98 4.78 -6.41
CA THR A 225 3.18 5.18 -5.02
C THR A 225 4.62 5.09 -4.51
N LEU A 226 5.55 4.66 -5.36
CA LEU A 226 6.99 4.82 -5.08
C LEU A 226 7.48 6.25 -5.31
N GLY A 227 6.76 7.04 -6.12
CA GLY A 227 7.10 8.43 -6.42
C GLY A 227 5.95 9.42 -6.24
N ILE A 228 4.69 8.99 -6.34
CA ILE A 228 3.51 9.81 -6.05
C ILE A 228 3.07 9.57 -4.60
N SER A 229 3.28 10.56 -3.75
CA SER A 229 2.98 10.44 -2.33
C SER A 229 2.73 11.82 -1.72
N THR A 230 1.60 12.43 -2.08
CA THR A 230 1.17 13.76 -1.62
C THR A 230 -0.26 13.76 -1.08
N GLY A 231 -0.65 14.80 -0.34
CA GLY A 231 -2.06 15.13 -0.07
C GLY A 231 -2.75 14.41 1.10
N THR A 232 -2.21 13.29 1.60
CA THR A 232 -2.81 12.55 2.73
C THR A 232 -1.86 12.43 3.92
N ALA A 233 -2.38 12.15 5.12
CA ALA A 233 -1.56 11.99 6.31
C ALA A 233 -0.54 10.83 6.22
N ALA A 234 -0.81 9.82 5.39
CA ALA A 234 0.11 8.70 5.13
C ALA A 234 1.08 8.98 3.96
N SER A 235 0.87 10.05 3.21
CA SER A 235 1.75 10.45 2.12
C SER A 235 3.09 10.94 2.64
N LEU A 236 4.12 10.93 1.78
CA LEU A 236 5.44 11.50 2.05
C LEU A 236 5.35 13.00 2.28
N GLU A 237 4.52 13.72 1.52
CA GLU A 237 4.22 15.14 1.74
C GLU A 237 2.72 15.34 1.98
N PRO A 238 2.23 15.23 3.24
CA PRO A 238 0.82 15.44 3.56
C PRO A 238 0.32 16.87 3.31
N SER A 239 1.22 17.85 3.41
CA SER A 239 0.93 19.26 3.13
C SER A 239 2.22 19.96 2.69
N LEU A 240 2.08 21.03 1.89
CA LEU A 240 3.21 21.76 1.30
C LEU A 240 4.39 21.98 2.25
N ASP A 241 5.56 21.49 1.85
CA ASP A 241 6.84 21.56 2.55
C ASP A 241 6.87 20.90 3.94
N HIS A 242 5.88 20.07 4.27
CA HIS A 242 5.82 19.27 5.49
C HIS A 242 5.92 17.79 5.14
N PHE A 243 7.08 17.20 5.39
CA PHE A 243 7.37 15.81 5.06
C PHE A 243 7.14 14.85 6.23
N ASN A 244 6.62 13.67 5.89
CA ASN A 244 6.42 12.52 6.77
C ASN A 244 7.42 11.42 6.37
N ASP A 245 8.63 11.50 6.90
CA ASP A 245 9.70 10.55 6.53
C ASP A 245 9.40 9.09 6.93
N ALA A 246 8.39 8.84 7.78
CA ALA A 246 7.95 7.47 8.07
C ALA A 246 7.34 6.78 6.84
N ALA A 247 6.84 7.53 5.85
CA ALA A 247 6.35 6.98 4.59
C ALA A 247 7.45 6.27 3.78
N PHE A 248 8.71 6.67 3.96
CA PHE A 248 9.84 6.05 3.27
C PHE A 248 10.00 4.56 3.61
N ASP A 249 9.67 4.09 4.83
CA ASP A 249 9.91 2.69 5.19
C ASP A 249 9.20 1.68 4.26
N SER A 250 8.04 2.05 3.72
CA SER A 250 7.32 1.24 2.73
C SER A 250 8.02 1.27 1.37
N ILE A 251 8.29 2.49 0.87
CA ILE A 251 8.94 2.74 -0.42
C ILE A 251 10.35 2.10 -0.46
N ASP A 252 11.12 2.29 0.61
CA ASP A 252 12.48 1.81 0.78
C ASP A 252 12.56 0.30 0.63
N TYR A 253 11.67 -0.43 1.30
CA TYR A 253 11.64 -1.87 1.20
C TYR A 253 11.23 -2.34 -0.20
N ALA A 254 10.22 -1.71 -0.80
CA ALA A 254 9.78 -2.07 -2.14
C ALA A 254 10.90 -1.88 -3.18
N VAL A 255 11.61 -0.75 -3.14
CA VAL A 255 12.78 -0.48 -4.00
C VAL A 255 13.89 -1.50 -3.73
N ALA A 256 14.23 -1.73 -2.46
CA ALA A 256 15.29 -2.68 -2.09
C ALA A 256 14.97 -4.10 -2.54
N ARG A 257 13.73 -4.54 -2.33
CA ARG A 257 13.26 -5.89 -2.69
C ARG A 257 13.16 -6.06 -4.19
N ALA A 258 12.68 -5.05 -4.91
CA ALA A 258 12.68 -5.05 -6.37
C ALA A 258 14.11 -5.21 -6.92
N GLY A 259 15.07 -4.47 -6.36
CA GLY A 259 16.48 -4.56 -6.72
C GLY A 259 17.08 -5.95 -6.47
N GLN A 260 16.84 -6.54 -5.29
CA GLN A 260 17.28 -7.91 -4.96
C GLN A 260 16.72 -8.98 -5.91
N LEU A 261 15.50 -8.76 -6.43
CA LEU A 261 14.87 -9.67 -7.38
C LEU A 261 15.25 -9.37 -8.84
N GLY A 262 16.08 -8.35 -9.07
CA GLY A 262 16.58 -7.96 -10.38
C GLY A 262 15.57 -7.23 -11.26
N PHE A 263 14.60 -6.53 -10.66
CA PHE A 263 13.65 -5.69 -11.38
C PHE A 263 14.19 -4.29 -11.63
N HIS A 264 13.70 -3.66 -12.68
CA HIS A 264 13.85 -2.23 -12.95
C HIS A 264 12.53 -1.50 -12.71
N LEU A 265 12.59 -0.27 -12.15
CA LEU A 265 11.40 0.49 -11.75
C LEU A 265 11.17 1.74 -12.60
N VAL A 266 9.95 1.91 -13.11
CA VAL A 266 9.46 3.20 -13.63
C VAL A 266 8.65 3.87 -12.52
N VAL A 267 9.07 5.08 -12.14
CA VAL A 267 8.55 5.78 -10.95
C VAL A 267 7.94 7.13 -11.37
N PRO A 268 6.61 7.21 -11.56
CA PRO A 268 5.91 8.47 -11.74
C PRO A 268 6.01 9.36 -10.50
N LEU A 269 6.25 10.66 -10.69
CA LEU A 269 6.51 11.61 -9.62
C LEU A 269 5.28 12.42 -9.19
N THR A 270 4.24 12.44 -10.02
CA THR A 270 2.94 13.02 -9.69
C THR A 270 1.83 12.32 -10.49
N ASP A 271 0.57 12.68 -10.27
CA ASP A 271 -0.59 12.14 -10.98
C ASP A 271 -1.44 13.26 -11.60
N ASN A 272 -2.07 12.99 -12.73
CA ASN A 272 -3.10 13.84 -13.30
C ASN A 272 -4.43 13.73 -12.56
N TRP A 273 -4.65 12.65 -11.81
CA TRP A 273 -5.91 12.38 -11.13
C TRP A 273 -5.86 12.72 -9.63
N HIS A 274 -7.03 12.91 -9.02
CA HIS A 274 -7.18 13.17 -7.58
C HIS A 274 -7.45 11.86 -6.81
N TRP A 275 -6.48 10.96 -6.82
CA TRP A 275 -6.58 9.69 -6.07
C TRP A 275 -5.93 9.78 -4.68
N TYR A 276 -6.01 8.70 -3.92
CA TYR A 276 -5.55 8.63 -2.53
C TYR A 276 -4.04 8.87 -2.35
N HIS A 277 -3.23 8.57 -3.36
CA HIS A 277 -1.78 8.78 -3.31
C HIS A 277 -1.35 10.20 -3.70
N GLY A 278 -2.31 11.06 -4.05
CA GLY A 278 -2.09 12.44 -4.41
C GLY A 278 -1.77 12.66 -5.89
N GLY A 279 -1.47 13.90 -6.25
CA GLY A 279 -1.13 14.28 -7.61
C GLY A 279 -0.87 15.77 -7.77
N ARG A 280 -0.86 16.25 -9.02
CA ARG A 280 -0.50 17.64 -9.36
C ARG A 280 -1.37 18.68 -8.68
N HIS A 281 -2.58 18.28 -8.35
CA HIS A 281 -3.58 19.14 -7.73
C HIS A 281 -3.26 19.49 -6.28
N ASP A 282 -2.56 18.62 -5.56
CA ASP A 282 -2.18 18.90 -4.16
C ASP A 282 -1.34 20.17 -4.09
N PHE A 283 -0.37 20.30 -5.00
CA PHE A 283 0.47 21.49 -5.10
C PHE A 283 -0.34 22.75 -5.44
N THR A 284 -1.32 22.65 -6.34
CA THR A 284 -2.17 23.80 -6.67
C THR A 284 -3.12 24.16 -5.52
N ASP A 285 -3.69 23.17 -4.86
CA ASP A 285 -4.63 23.36 -3.74
C ASP A 285 -3.93 24.00 -2.54
N TRP A 286 -2.73 23.52 -2.17
CA TRP A 286 -1.94 24.12 -1.09
C TRP A 286 -1.56 25.57 -1.37
N LEU A 287 -1.36 25.93 -2.65
CA LEU A 287 -0.96 27.27 -3.07
C LEU A 287 -2.14 28.19 -3.43
N GLY A 288 -3.38 27.68 -3.40
CA GLY A 288 -4.58 28.40 -3.82
C GLY A 288 -4.56 28.78 -5.30
N LEU A 289 -4.07 27.89 -6.16
CA LEU A 289 -3.92 28.06 -7.59
C LEU A 289 -5.04 27.37 -8.39
N PRO A 290 -5.34 27.83 -9.61
CA PRO A 290 -6.08 27.00 -10.55
C PRO A 290 -5.23 25.78 -10.97
N GLU A 291 -5.91 24.75 -11.47
CA GLU A 291 -5.33 23.46 -11.83
C GLU A 291 -4.16 23.55 -12.84
N ASP A 292 -4.30 24.40 -13.86
CA ASP A 292 -3.28 24.70 -14.87
C ASP A 292 -2.12 25.53 -14.32
N GLY A 293 -2.29 26.09 -13.13
CA GLY A 293 -1.25 26.74 -12.34
C GLY A 293 -0.10 25.79 -12.01
N PHE A 294 -0.34 24.47 -11.95
CA PHE A 294 0.74 23.48 -11.73
C PHE A 294 1.85 23.58 -12.79
N TYR A 295 1.47 23.79 -14.05
CA TYR A 295 2.42 23.85 -15.16
C TYR A 295 3.00 25.26 -15.39
N THR A 296 2.36 26.30 -14.86
CA THR A 296 2.62 27.69 -15.28
C THR A 296 3.07 28.62 -14.17
N ASP A 297 2.67 28.39 -12.91
CA ASP A 297 3.07 29.20 -11.78
C ASP A 297 4.39 28.69 -11.20
N GLY A 298 5.40 29.57 -11.18
CA GLY A 298 6.73 29.22 -10.68
C GLY A 298 6.75 28.73 -9.23
N ARG A 299 5.74 29.06 -8.40
CA ARG A 299 5.60 28.54 -7.04
C ARG A 299 5.25 27.05 -7.03
N ALA A 300 4.32 26.62 -7.88
CA ALA A 300 3.94 25.21 -7.99
C ALA A 300 5.10 24.39 -8.56
N VAL A 301 5.76 24.90 -9.61
CA VAL A 301 6.98 24.28 -10.17
C VAL A 301 8.07 24.12 -9.10
N SER A 302 8.35 25.19 -8.35
CA SER A 302 9.38 25.13 -7.29
C SER A 302 8.97 24.20 -6.14
N ALA A 303 7.69 24.09 -5.81
CA ALA A 303 7.20 23.17 -4.79
C ALA A 303 7.40 21.71 -5.24
N PHE A 304 7.05 21.43 -6.49
CA PHE A 304 7.26 20.11 -7.06
C PHE A 304 8.75 19.74 -7.17
N GLU A 305 9.63 20.68 -7.56
CA GLU A 305 11.09 20.46 -7.53
C GLU A 305 11.60 20.12 -6.12
N ARG A 306 11.09 20.77 -5.07
CA ARG A 306 11.46 20.46 -3.68
C ARG A 306 10.96 19.10 -3.23
N TYR A 307 9.75 18.71 -3.63
CA TYR A 307 9.24 17.36 -3.41
C TYR A 307 10.14 16.30 -4.08
N ILE A 308 10.51 16.53 -5.35
CA ILE A 308 11.43 15.67 -6.09
C ILE A 308 12.77 15.59 -5.39
N ASP A 309 13.35 16.72 -4.97
CA ASP A 309 14.64 16.75 -4.25
C ASP A 309 14.56 15.92 -2.96
N HIS A 310 13.52 16.10 -2.16
CA HIS A 310 13.34 15.35 -0.91
C HIS A 310 13.23 13.84 -1.14
N LEU A 311 12.42 13.44 -2.13
CA LEU A 311 12.26 12.03 -2.51
C LEU A 311 13.59 11.43 -3.01
N LEU A 312 14.30 12.13 -3.90
CA LEU A 312 15.46 11.58 -4.61
C LEU A 312 16.76 11.65 -3.80
N ASP A 313 16.88 12.59 -2.86
CA ASP A 313 18.01 12.69 -1.93
C ASP A 313 17.95 11.67 -0.79
N HIS A 314 16.78 11.09 -0.52
CA HIS A 314 16.60 10.09 0.52
C HIS A 314 17.48 8.86 0.28
N VAL A 315 18.27 8.50 1.29
CA VAL A 315 19.14 7.31 1.30
C VAL A 315 18.37 6.14 1.89
N ASN A 316 18.03 5.19 1.02
CA ASN A 316 17.32 4.00 1.44
C ASN A 316 18.21 3.16 2.39
N PRO A 317 17.77 2.89 3.64
CA PRO A 317 18.58 2.24 4.66
C PRO A 317 18.84 0.75 4.38
N TYR A 318 18.03 0.10 3.55
CA TYR A 318 18.25 -1.29 3.14
C TYR A 318 19.34 -1.42 2.07
N THR A 319 19.58 -0.34 1.32
CA THR A 319 20.42 -0.35 0.13
C THR A 319 21.68 0.51 0.29
N GLY A 320 21.64 1.51 1.17
CA GLY A 320 22.69 2.51 1.35
C GLY A 320 22.87 3.46 0.17
N LEU A 321 21.93 3.51 -0.78
CA LEU A 321 21.94 4.41 -1.93
C LEU A 321 20.81 5.42 -1.83
N ALA A 322 21.08 6.64 -2.29
CA ALA A 322 20.01 7.58 -2.58
C ALA A 322 19.21 7.10 -3.79
N TYR A 323 17.91 7.41 -3.87
CA TYR A 323 17.10 7.01 -5.02
C TYR A 323 17.62 7.59 -6.34
N LYS A 324 18.19 8.80 -6.34
CA LYS A 324 18.87 9.37 -7.50
C LYS A 324 20.11 8.59 -7.98
N ASP A 325 20.64 7.69 -7.15
CA ASP A 325 21.83 6.88 -7.45
C ASP A 325 21.50 5.39 -7.66
N ASP A 326 20.29 4.94 -7.31
CA ASP A 326 19.92 3.53 -7.24
C ASP A 326 19.60 2.91 -8.62
N PRO A 327 20.45 2.02 -9.18
CA PRO A 327 20.26 1.46 -10.52
C PRO A 327 19.03 0.54 -10.64
N THR A 328 18.36 0.23 -9.53
CA THR A 328 17.05 -0.41 -9.55
C THR A 328 15.99 0.49 -10.19
N VAL A 329 16.12 1.81 -10.11
CA VAL A 329 15.25 2.73 -10.85
C VAL A 329 15.69 2.81 -12.31
N LEU A 330 14.77 2.53 -13.23
CA LEU A 330 14.96 2.69 -14.68
C LEU A 330 14.82 4.15 -15.09
N ALA A 331 13.70 4.73 -14.71
CA ALA A 331 13.27 6.04 -15.13
C ALA A 331 12.43 6.70 -14.04
N PHE A 332 12.64 7.99 -13.87
CA PHE A 332 11.69 8.86 -13.20
C PHE A 332 10.75 9.44 -14.25
N GLU A 333 9.46 9.22 -14.08
CA GLU A 333 8.42 9.68 -14.99
C GLU A 333 7.81 10.97 -14.47
N LEU A 334 7.68 11.99 -15.33
CA LEU A 334 7.22 13.33 -14.93
C LEU A 334 5.88 13.28 -14.19
N GLY A 335 5.01 12.35 -14.55
CA GLY A 335 3.80 12.01 -13.81
C GLY A 335 2.89 11.08 -14.60
N ASN A 336 1.96 10.46 -13.90
CA ASN A 336 0.96 9.57 -14.48
C ASN A 336 -0.09 10.36 -15.27
N GLU A 337 -0.26 10.03 -16.55
CA GLU A 337 -1.32 10.54 -17.44
C GLU A 337 -1.50 12.07 -17.45
N LEU A 338 -0.40 12.82 -17.28
CA LEU A 338 -0.46 14.29 -17.31
C LEU A 338 -0.99 14.79 -18.65
N THR A 339 -1.94 15.73 -18.59
CA THR A 339 -2.53 16.36 -19.77
C THR A 339 -2.41 17.87 -19.67
N GLY A 340 -2.28 18.53 -20.83
CA GLY A 340 -2.20 20.00 -20.91
C GLY A 340 -0.87 20.57 -20.47
N MET A 341 0.19 19.74 -20.49
CA MET A 341 1.54 20.17 -20.16
C MET A 341 2.02 21.20 -21.18
N ASN A 342 2.72 22.24 -20.72
CA ASN A 342 3.43 23.13 -21.64
C ASN A 342 4.91 22.70 -21.78
N ALA A 343 5.48 22.87 -22.97
CA ALA A 343 6.84 22.44 -23.27
C ALA A 343 7.91 23.05 -22.34
N GLY A 344 7.68 24.27 -21.83
CA GLY A 344 8.58 24.92 -20.88
C GLY A 344 8.63 24.20 -19.54
N TRP A 345 7.48 23.77 -19.03
CA TRP A 345 7.37 22.97 -17.82
C TRP A 345 8.05 21.61 -17.97
N VAL A 346 7.74 20.88 -19.05
CA VAL A 346 8.34 19.57 -19.35
C VAL A 346 9.86 19.68 -19.36
N GLN A 347 10.40 20.65 -20.10
CA GLN A 347 11.84 20.89 -20.16
C GLN A 347 12.42 21.27 -18.79
N THR A 348 11.71 22.08 -18.00
CA THR A 348 12.19 22.52 -16.67
C THR A 348 12.34 21.34 -15.72
N ILE A 349 11.29 20.53 -15.55
CA ILE A 349 11.33 19.38 -14.63
C ILE A 349 12.30 18.30 -15.14
N ALA A 350 12.32 18.03 -16.46
CA ALA A 350 13.29 17.11 -17.04
C ALA A 350 14.74 17.56 -16.83
N SER A 351 15.03 18.86 -16.99
CA SER A 351 16.36 19.43 -16.72
C SER A 351 16.74 19.29 -15.25
N HIS A 352 15.79 19.50 -14.34
CA HIS A 352 16.01 19.34 -12.90
C HIS A 352 16.39 17.89 -12.57
N LEU A 353 15.64 16.91 -13.07
CA LEU A 353 15.95 15.48 -12.91
C LEU A 353 17.33 15.13 -13.49
N LYS A 354 17.65 15.58 -14.71
CA LYS A 354 18.98 15.34 -15.31
C LYS A 354 20.13 15.96 -14.53
N LYS A 355 19.87 17.06 -13.83
CA LYS A 355 20.88 17.71 -12.98
C LYS A 355 21.13 16.94 -11.68
N ILE A 356 20.09 16.46 -11.01
CA ILE A 356 20.22 15.79 -9.70
C ILE A 356 20.45 14.28 -9.83
N SER A 357 20.05 13.68 -10.94
CA SER A 357 20.02 12.24 -11.19
C SER A 357 20.46 11.92 -12.64
N PRO A 358 21.70 12.28 -13.03
CA PRO A 358 22.14 12.27 -14.43
C PRO A 358 22.17 10.87 -15.07
N ASP A 359 22.29 9.82 -14.25
CA ASP A 359 22.39 8.43 -14.71
C ASP A 359 21.02 7.75 -14.93
N HIS A 360 19.92 8.41 -14.56
CA HIS A 360 18.56 7.89 -14.74
C HIS A 360 17.89 8.44 -16.00
N LEU A 361 17.03 7.63 -16.60
CA LEU A 361 16.19 8.08 -17.71
C LEU A 361 15.09 9.00 -17.19
N VAL A 362 14.68 9.96 -18.01
CA VAL A 362 13.48 10.77 -17.74
C VAL A 362 12.38 10.33 -18.70
N ALA A 363 11.26 9.88 -18.15
CA ALA A 363 10.08 9.51 -18.92
C ALA A 363 9.00 10.60 -18.82
N ALA A 364 8.18 10.76 -19.85
CA ALA A 364 7.02 11.65 -19.84
C ALA A 364 5.78 10.91 -20.40
N PRO A 365 4.58 11.16 -19.83
CA PRO A 365 3.34 10.62 -20.40
C PRO A 365 3.07 11.31 -21.74
N TRP A 366 2.53 10.58 -22.71
CA TRP A 366 2.43 11.06 -24.09
C TRP A 366 1.54 12.30 -24.25
N ASP A 367 2.17 13.48 -24.32
CA ASP A 367 1.62 14.73 -24.81
C ASP A 367 2.53 15.25 -25.95
N SER A 368 1.92 15.90 -26.95
CA SER A 368 2.64 16.56 -28.04
C SER A 368 3.76 17.52 -27.59
N ALA A 369 3.68 18.05 -26.36
CA ALA A 369 4.70 18.91 -25.77
C ALA A 369 6.07 18.21 -25.59
N ASP A 370 6.09 16.90 -25.39
CA ASP A 370 7.28 16.13 -24.98
C ASP A 370 8.33 15.99 -26.09
N TYR A 371 7.89 16.01 -27.34
CA TYR A 371 8.77 15.85 -28.49
C TYR A 371 9.84 16.94 -28.57
N SER A 372 9.55 18.11 -28.00
CA SER A 372 10.44 19.27 -28.02
C SER A 372 11.44 19.32 -26.86
N ALA A 373 11.22 18.56 -25.78
CA ALA A 373 12.06 18.59 -24.59
C ALA A 373 13.27 17.66 -24.78
N SER A 374 14.49 18.19 -24.81
CA SER A 374 15.70 17.39 -25.11
C SER A 374 16.05 16.40 -24.01
N ASP A 375 15.68 16.72 -22.77
CA ASP A 375 16.04 15.94 -21.58
C ASP A 375 15.08 14.79 -21.28
N VAL A 376 13.97 14.69 -22.03
CA VAL A 376 13.08 13.51 -22.00
C VAL A 376 13.68 12.39 -22.86
N ASP A 377 13.83 11.21 -22.28
CA ASP A 377 14.37 10.02 -22.94
C ASP A 377 13.29 9.10 -23.49
N VAL A 378 12.25 8.88 -22.68
CA VAL A 378 11.18 7.92 -22.89
C VAL A 378 9.86 8.67 -22.98
N VAL A 379 9.02 8.31 -23.96
CA VAL A 379 7.62 8.73 -24.00
C VAL A 379 6.75 7.51 -23.78
N ASP A 380 5.83 7.66 -22.83
CA ASP A 380 4.98 6.61 -22.32
C ASP A 380 3.54 6.79 -22.81
N ALA A 381 2.97 5.78 -23.47
CA ALA A 381 1.61 5.78 -23.99
C ALA A 381 0.72 4.71 -23.32
N HIS A 382 -0.53 5.09 -23.03
CA HIS A 382 -1.52 4.24 -22.35
C HIS A 382 -2.68 3.84 -23.26
N TYR A 383 -3.23 2.62 -23.07
CA TYR A 383 -4.21 2.04 -24.00
C TYR A 383 -5.40 1.33 -23.33
N TYR A 384 -6.59 1.94 -23.45
CA TYR A 384 -7.87 1.41 -22.97
C TYR A 384 -9.03 1.72 -23.95
N PRO A 385 -9.39 0.83 -24.89
CA PRO A 385 -8.81 -0.49 -25.14
C PRO A 385 -7.53 -0.44 -26.00
N PRO A 386 -6.64 -1.46 -25.90
CA PRO A 386 -5.47 -1.56 -26.74
C PRO A 386 -5.77 -2.11 -28.13
N SER A 387 -4.95 -1.70 -29.11
CA SER A 387 -4.97 -2.27 -30.45
C SER A 387 -3.58 -2.24 -31.08
N ALA A 388 -3.27 -3.27 -31.87
CA ALA A 388 -2.01 -3.38 -32.60
C ALA A 388 -1.73 -2.15 -33.50
N SER A 389 -2.76 -1.61 -34.16
CA SER A 389 -2.62 -0.47 -35.06
C SER A 389 -2.33 0.84 -34.33
N ALA A 390 -2.89 1.05 -33.15
CA ALA A 390 -2.57 2.21 -32.32
C ALA A 390 -1.11 2.13 -31.85
N VAL A 391 -0.71 1.00 -31.26
CA VAL A 391 0.66 0.77 -30.79
C VAL A 391 1.69 1.00 -31.90
N THR A 392 1.52 0.38 -33.09
CA THR A 392 2.49 0.57 -34.19
C THR A 392 2.55 2.02 -34.68
N ARG A 393 1.41 2.72 -34.75
CA ARG A 393 1.39 4.13 -35.16
C ARG A 393 2.15 4.99 -34.16
N ASP A 394 1.86 4.81 -32.88
CA ASP A 394 2.38 5.67 -31.81
C ASP A 394 3.86 5.39 -31.55
N ALA A 395 4.27 4.11 -31.60
CA ALA A 395 5.66 3.71 -31.54
C ALA A 395 6.47 4.37 -32.66
N ALA A 396 6.00 4.29 -33.91
CA ALA A 396 6.69 4.90 -35.05
C ALA A 396 6.76 6.44 -34.97
N ASP A 397 5.71 7.09 -34.44
CA ASP A 397 5.70 8.55 -34.25
C ASP A 397 6.73 8.96 -33.19
N ILE A 398 6.70 8.33 -32.03
CA ILE A 398 7.58 8.61 -30.90
C ILE A 398 9.05 8.32 -31.23
N THR A 399 9.35 7.18 -31.85
CA THR A 399 10.72 6.85 -32.29
C THR A 399 11.17 7.74 -33.45
N GLY A 400 10.25 8.18 -34.32
CA GLY A 400 10.51 9.18 -35.35
C GLY A 400 10.97 10.53 -34.81
N HIS A 401 10.54 10.87 -33.59
CA HIS A 401 11.02 12.02 -32.80
C HIS A 401 12.28 11.73 -31.98
N GLY A 402 12.91 10.57 -32.18
CA GLY A 402 14.15 10.16 -31.53
C GLY A 402 13.98 9.73 -30.08
N LYS A 403 12.75 9.54 -29.59
CA LYS A 403 12.45 9.12 -28.22
C LYS A 403 12.30 7.60 -28.14
N VAL A 404 12.52 7.04 -26.94
CA VAL A 404 12.20 5.63 -26.66
C VAL A 404 10.69 5.54 -26.45
N TYR A 405 10.01 4.64 -27.16
CA TYR A 405 8.60 4.37 -26.94
C TYR A 405 8.37 3.30 -25.87
N LEU A 406 7.47 3.57 -24.94
CA LEU A 406 6.98 2.62 -23.94
C LEU A 406 5.44 2.57 -23.98
N ALA A 407 4.85 1.37 -24.06
CA ALA A 407 3.44 1.21 -23.72
C ALA A 407 3.33 1.04 -22.20
N GLY A 408 3.24 2.16 -21.47
CA GLY A 408 3.28 2.21 -20.00
C GLY A 408 2.09 1.56 -19.33
N GLU A 409 0.96 1.53 -20.02
CA GLU A 409 -0.23 0.83 -19.60
C GLU A 409 -0.98 0.25 -20.80
N TYR A 410 -1.44 -0.98 -20.66
CA TYR A 410 -2.49 -1.53 -21.53
C TYR A 410 -3.47 -2.39 -20.72
N GLY A 411 -4.76 -2.21 -21.02
CA GLY A 411 -5.81 -3.05 -20.45
C GLY A 411 -5.78 -4.46 -21.04
N TRP A 412 -5.22 -5.44 -20.30
CA TRP A 412 -5.03 -6.81 -20.79
C TRP A 412 -6.35 -7.54 -21.11
N THR A 413 -7.46 -7.13 -20.50
CA THR A 413 -8.78 -7.78 -20.70
C THR A 413 -9.29 -7.68 -22.14
N SER A 414 -8.79 -6.70 -22.91
CA SER A 414 -9.10 -6.52 -24.33
C SER A 414 -7.90 -6.81 -25.25
N ALA A 415 -6.80 -7.33 -24.70
CA ALA A 415 -5.62 -7.70 -25.49
C ALA A 415 -5.87 -9.00 -26.26
N ASP A 416 -5.43 -9.03 -27.52
CA ASP A 416 -5.52 -10.19 -28.39
C ASP A 416 -4.13 -10.62 -28.89
N SER A 417 -4.08 -11.72 -29.65
CA SER A 417 -2.83 -12.22 -30.21
C SER A 417 -2.16 -11.22 -31.15
N SER A 418 -2.93 -10.39 -31.87
CA SER A 418 -2.37 -9.39 -32.78
C SER A 418 -1.60 -8.32 -31.99
N LEU A 419 -2.13 -7.88 -30.84
CA LEU A 419 -1.45 -6.94 -29.97
C LEU A 419 -0.14 -7.52 -29.44
N TYR A 420 -0.18 -8.76 -28.92
CA TYR A 420 1.02 -9.43 -28.42
C TYR A 420 2.06 -9.68 -29.52
N ASP A 421 1.62 -9.98 -30.73
CA ASP A 421 2.50 -10.12 -31.90
C ASP A 421 3.15 -8.79 -32.28
N THR A 422 2.42 -7.68 -32.25
CA THR A 422 2.98 -6.34 -32.44
C THR A 422 4.02 -6.03 -31.37
N PHE A 423 3.69 -6.18 -30.08
CA PHE A 423 4.65 -5.94 -29.00
C PHE A 423 5.93 -6.76 -29.16
N ALA A 424 5.82 -8.02 -29.56
CA ALA A 424 7.00 -8.86 -29.76
C ALA A 424 7.83 -8.48 -31.01
N SER A 425 7.18 -8.16 -32.13
CA SER A 425 7.85 -8.04 -33.44
C SER A 425 8.29 -6.62 -33.80
N ASP A 426 7.53 -5.60 -33.39
CA ASP A 426 7.79 -4.20 -33.71
C ASP A 426 8.98 -3.69 -32.88
N GLN A 427 10.11 -3.41 -33.54
CA GLN A 427 11.35 -3.04 -32.85
C GLN A 427 11.31 -1.64 -32.23
N ASP A 428 10.33 -0.83 -32.60
CA ASP A 428 10.09 0.48 -31.98
C ASP A 428 9.40 0.32 -30.62
N VAL A 429 8.75 -0.82 -30.37
CA VAL A 429 8.20 -1.14 -29.05
C VAL A 429 9.31 -1.60 -28.11
N THR A 430 9.72 -0.73 -27.17
CA THR A 430 10.72 -1.08 -26.16
C THR A 430 10.11 -1.93 -25.04
N GLY A 431 8.96 -1.54 -24.52
CA GLY A 431 8.30 -2.26 -23.44
C GLY A 431 6.78 -2.17 -23.51
N ALA A 432 6.12 -3.11 -22.85
CA ALA A 432 4.67 -3.12 -22.68
C ALA A 432 4.32 -3.57 -21.26
N LEU A 433 3.68 -2.70 -20.47
CA LEU A 433 3.30 -3.00 -19.10
C LEU A 433 1.77 -3.15 -18.98
N PHE A 434 1.32 -4.33 -18.56
CA PHE A 434 -0.11 -4.53 -18.35
C PHE A 434 -0.57 -3.82 -17.08
N TRP A 435 -1.81 -3.35 -17.09
CA TRP A 435 -2.50 -2.88 -15.91
C TRP A 435 -3.53 -3.92 -15.47
N SER A 436 -3.54 -4.44 -14.24
CA SER A 436 -2.54 -4.29 -13.16
C SER A 436 -2.41 -5.57 -12.32
N LEU A 437 -1.26 -5.81 -11.68
CA LEU A 437 -0.99 -7.04 -10.93
C LEU A 437 -1.27 -6.88 -9.44
N PHE A 438 -1.97 -7.85 -8.86
CA PHE A 438 -2.30 -7.90 -7.43
C PHE A 438 -1.83 -9.19 -6.75
N PRO A 439 -1.44 -9.11 -5.46
CA PRO A 439 -0.92 -10.23 -4.70
C PRO A 439 -2.03 -11.00 -3.97
N HIS A 440 -1.62 -12.04 -3.25
CA HIS A 440 -2.44 -12.61 -2.18
C HIS A 440 -2.65 -11.60 -1.04
N ALA A 441 -3.80 -11.71 -0.35
CA ALA A 441 -4.10 -10.91 0.83
C ALA A 441 -3.39 -11.43 2.09
N ASP A 442 -3.25 -10.57 3.09
CA ASP A 442 -2.55 -10.89 4.35
C ASP A 442 -3.19 -12.00 5.18
N ASP A 443 -4.46 -12.29 4.95
CA ASP A 443 -5.22 -13.30 5.68
C ASP A 443 -5.51 -14.53 4.81
N HIS A 444 -6.12 -14.35 3.64
CA HIS A 444 -6.42 -15.40 2.67
C HIS A 444 -6.92 -14.84 1.33
N GLY A 445 -6.83 -15.66 0.28
CA GLY A 445 -7.30 -15.26 -1.05
C GLY A 445 -6.41 -14.21 -1.71
N TYR A 446 -6.95 -13.55 -2.74
CA TYR A 446 -6.29 -12.45 -3.43
C TYR A 446 -6.80 -11.09 -2.93
N VAL A 447 -5.94 -10.07 -3.03
CA VAL A 447 -6.39 -8.68 -2.90
C VAL A 447 -7.16 -8.30 -4.15
N GLN A 448 -8.42 -7.94 -3.95
CA GLN A 448 -9.30 -7.54 -5.05
C GLN A 448 -9.21 -6.04 -5.30
N HIS A 449 -9.21 -5.66 -6.58
CA HIS A 449 -9.40 -4.29 -7.01
C HIS A 449 -10.44 -4.24 -8.14
N ASN A 450 -11.32 -3.23 -8.09
CA ASN A 450 -12.60 -3.24 -8.83
C ASN A 450 -12.58 -2.35 -10.08
N ASP A 451 -11.42 -2.15 -10.69
CA ASP A 451 -11.26 -1.40 -11.94
C ASP A 451 -11.56 -2.25 -13.20
N GLY A 452 -11.72 -3.56 -13.04
CA GLY A 452 -11.95 -4.51 -14.14
C GLY A 452 -10.67 -4.96 -14.85
N PHE A 453 -9.50 -4.61 -14.34
CA PHE A 453 -8.20 -4.95 -14.92
C PHE A 453 -7.25 -5.65 -13.94
N THR A 454 -7.73 -5.97 -12.74
CA THR A 454 -6.97 -6.75 -11.77
C THR A 454 -6.60 -8.12 -12.33
N LEU A 455 -5.30 -8.42 -12.35
CA LEU A 455 -4.76 -9.71 -12.71
C LEU A 455 -4.19 -10.40 -11.48
N HIS A 456 -4.64 -11.63 -11.24
CA HIS A 456 -4.04 -12.58 -10.32
C HIS A 456 -3.30 -13.67 -11.09
N PHE A 457 -2.24 -14.22 -10.50
CA PHE A 457 -1.47 -15.31 -11.10
C PHE A 457 -1.54 -16.56 -10.20
N PRO A 458 -1.90 -17.75 -10.73
CA PRO A 458 -2.01 -18.07 -12.16
C PRO A 458 -3.30 -17.58 -12.84
N GLY A 459 -4.32 -17.16 -12.08
CA GLY A 459 -5.54 -16.57 -12.61
C GLY A 459 -6.81 -17.15 -11.99
N ASP A 460 -7.79 -16.27 -11.78
CA ASP A 460 -9.03 -16.59 -11.06
C ASP A 460 -9.94 -17.54 -11.82
N ASP A 461 -10.02 -17.34 -13.13
CA ASP A 461 -10.82 -18.13 -14.05
C ASP A 461 -10.00 -18.57 -15.28
N ALA A 462 -10.65 -19.21 -16.24
CA ALA A 462 -9.97 -19.71 -17.43
C ALA A 462 -9.46 -18.58 -18.34
N ALA A 463 -10.16 -17.45 -18.40
CA ALA A 463 -9.78 -16.32 -19.25
C ALA A 463 -8.56 -15.61 -18.68
N MET A 464 -8.55 -15.34 -17.38
CA MET A 464 -7.41 -14.74 -16.69
C MET A 464 -6.18 -15.67 -16.74
N ARG A 465 -6.35 -16.98 -16.58
CA ARG A 465 -5.25 -17.95 -16.75
C ARG A 465 -4.63 -17.89 -18.14
N GLN A 466 -5.47 -17.86 -19.18
CA GLN A 466 -5.00 -17.74 -20.56
C GLN A 466 -4.27 -16.41 -20.81
N ALA A 467 -4.79 -15.31 -20.26
CA ALA A 467 -4.16 -14.00 -20.37
C ALA A 467 -2.80 -13.96 -19.66
N ALA A 468 -2.71 -14.47 -18.43
CA ALA A 468 -1.48 -14.55 -17.66
C ALA A 468 -0.39 -15.39 -18.35
N GLU A 469 -0.78 -16.53 -18.95
CA GLU A 469 0.13 -17.34 -19.79
C GLU A 469 0.60 -16.58 -21.03
N SER A 470 -0.29 -15.82 -21.68
CA SER A 470 0.05 -15.01 -22.87
C SER A 470 1.02 -13.87 -22.53
N ILE A 471 0.82 -13.21 -21.39
CA ILE A 471 1.71 -12.16 -20.87
C ILE A 471 3.08 -12.74 -20.52
N ARG A 472 3.12 -13.89 -19.84
CA ARG A 472 4.38 -14.59 -19.54
C ARG A 472 5.14 -14.99 -20.81
N ALA A 473 4.43 -15.50 -21.82
CA ALA A 473 5.03 -15.82 -23.11
C ALA A 473 5.51 -14.57 -23.87
N LEU A 474 4.83 -13.43 -23.73
CA LEU A 474 5.23 -12.16 -24.34
C LEU A 474 6.61 -11.72 -23.86
N ASP A 475 6.89 -11.78 -22.56
CA ASP A 475 8.19 -11.36 -22.02
C ASP A 475 9.34 -12.15 -22.67
N HIS A 476 9.19 -13.48 -22.80
CA HIS A 476 10.17 -14.31 -23.48
C HIS A 476 10.41 -13.84 -24.91
N ARG A 477 9.33 -13.55 -25.65
CA ARG A 477 9.39 -13.11 -27.05
C ARG A 477 10.04 -11.74 -27.20
N MET A 478 9.79 -10.81 -26.28
CA MET A 478 10.36 -9.47 -26.31
C MET A 478 11.82 -9.46 -25.88
N SER A 479 12.14 -10.12 -24.77
CA SER A 479 13.48 -10.11 -24.17
C SER A 479 14.45 -11.10 -24.83
N GLY A 480 13.93 -12.10 -25.55
CA GLY A 480 14.72 -13.20 -26.12
C GLY A 480 15.29 -14.18 -25.08
N ARG A 481 15.01 -13.97 -23.78
CA ARG A 481 15.46 -14.81 -22.67
C ARG A 481 14.57 -16.03 -22.54
N ALA A 482 15.12 -17.23 -22.36
CA ALA A 482 14.31 -18.44 -22.20
C ALA A 482 13.20 -18.27 -21.15
N GLU A 483 12.00 -18.75 -21.47
CA GLU A 483 10.87 -18.75 -20.53
C GLU A 483 11.22 -19.62 -19.31
N PRO A 484 11.34 -19.05 -18.10
CA PRO A 484 11.73 -19.80 -16.92
C PRO A 484 10.58 -20.75 -16.52
N PRO A 485 10.84 -21.98 -16.06
CA PRO A 485 9.77 -22.84 -15.54
C PRO A 485 9.07 -22.16 -14.37
N VAL A 486 7.75 -22.35 -14.26
CA VAL A 486 7.01 -21.86 -13.08
C VAL A 486 7.56 -22.59 -11.86
N PRO A 487 8.11 -21.88 -10.85
CA PRO A 487 8.65 -22.54 -9.66
C PRO A 487 7.54 -23.25 -8.90
N ALA A 488 7.90 -24.27 -8.11
CA ALA A 488 6.95 -24.87 -7.17
C ALA A 488 6.50 -23.80 -6.15
N PRO A 489 5.24 -23.81 -5.69
CA PRO A 489 4.76 -22.77 -4.80
C PRO A 489 5.50 -22.80 -3.46
N GLY A 490 5.65 -21.61 -2.89
CA GLY A 490 6.16 -21.42 -1.53
C GLY A 490 5.29 -22.12 -0.47
N ARG A 491 5.72 -22.06 0.78
CA ARG A 491 4.97 -22.62 1.92
C ARG A 491 3.78 -21.70 2.26
N PRO A 492 2.52 -22.16 2.22
CA PRO A 492 1.39 -21.36 2.68
C PRO A 492 1.42 -21.19 4.20
N ALA A 493 0.95 -20.05 4.70
CA ALA A 493 0.88 -19.76 6.12
C ALA A 493 -0.57 -19.81 6.60
N VAL A 494 -0.92 -20.78 7.46
CA VAL A 494 -2.28 -20.86 8.04
C VAL A 494 -2.48 -19.69 8.99
N THR A 495 -3.38 -18.78 8.65
CA THR A 495 -3.67 -17.53 9.39
C THR A 495 -4.80 -17.71 10.38
N SER A 496 -5.74 -18.62 10.10
CA SER A 496 -6.84 -18.95 10.99
C SER A 496 -7.21 -20.42 10.86
N ALA A 497 -7.48 -21.07 11.98
CA ALA A 497 -8.10 -22.39 12.01
C ALA A 497 -9.03 -22.43 13.24
N ARG A 498 -10.34 -22.37 13.01
CA ARG A 498 -11.33 -22.23 14.09
C ARG A 498 -12.50 -23.18 13.92
N ARG A 499 -13.03 -23.66 15.04
CA ARG A 499 -14.26 -24.44 15.07
C ARG A 499 -15.47 -23.51 15.14
N SER A 500 -16.45 -23.74 14.27
CA SER A 500 -17.73 -23.01 14.27
C SER A 500 -18.86 -23.98 13.93
N SER A 501 -19.88 -24.06 14.78
CA SER A 501 -21.06 -24.92 14.55
C SER A 501 -20.73 -26.37 14.18
N GLY A 502 -19.70 -26.96 14.81
CA GLY A 502 -19.24 -28.32 14.56
C GLY A 502 -18.31 -28.49 13.35
N GLN A 503 -18.17 -27.46 12.51
CA GLN A 503 -17.28 -27.43 11.35
C GLN A 503 -15.95 -26.77 11.72
N VAL A 504 -14.92 -26.96 10.89
CA VAL A 504 -13.66 -26.21 11.02
C VAL A 504 -13.48 -25.31 9.80
N ILE A 505 -13.26 -24.02 10.04
CA ILE A 505 -12.99 -23.02 9.02
C ILE A 505 -11.49 -22.72 9.07
N LEU A 506 -10.82 -22.87 7.93
CA LEU A 506 -9.40 -22.60 7.74
C LEU A 506 -9.19 -21.43 6.77
N ALA A 507 -8.28 -20.54 7.13
CA ALA A 507 -7.76 -19.49 6.27
C ALA A 507 -6.23 -19.61 6.23
N TRP A 508 -5.64 -19.31 5.08
CA TRP A 508 -4.19 -19.26 4.91
C TRP A 508 -3.82 -18.21 3.88
N ARG A 509 -2.65 -17.60 4.05
CA ARG A 509 -2.00 -16.83 3.00
C ARG A 509 -1.68 -17.75 1.84
N GLY A 510 -2.07 -17.34 0.65
CA GLY A 510 -1.70 -18.04 -0.57
C GLY A 510 -0.19 -18.05 -0.77
N ALA A 511 0.24 -18.84 -1.74
CA ALA A 511 1.64 -18.95 -2.12
C ALA A 511 1.79 -18.59 -3.59
N THR A 512 2.80 -17.78 -3.91
CA THR A 512 3.17 -17.45 -5.29
C THR A 512 3.12 -18.68 -6.19
N THR A 513 2.47 -18.57 -7.35
CA THR A 513 2.24 -19.64 -8.36
C THR A 513 1.25 -20.74 -8.02
N ALA A 514 0.71 -20.80 -6.79
CA ALA A 514 -0.28 -21.80 -6.43
C ALA A 514 -1.58 -21.59 -7.21
N GLY A 515 -2.03 -22.63 -7.92
CA GLY A 515 -3.34 -22.67 -8.57
C GLY A 515 -4.37 -23.48 -7.78
N SER A 516 -3.93 -24.34 -6.87
CA SER A 516 -4.81 -25.17 -6.04
C SER A 516 -4.11 -25.62 -4.76
N TYR A 517 -4.89 -26.09 -3.79
CA TYR A 517 -4.42 -26.58 -2.50
C TYR A 517 -5.11 -27.89 -2.11
N SER A 518 -4.33 -28.79 -1.53
CA SER A 518 -4.85 -29.93 -0.77
C SER A 518 -4.87 -29.58 0.72
N VAL A 519 -5.90 -30.03 1.44
CA VAL A 519 -5.99 -29.91 2.90
C VAL A 519 -5.84 -31.29 3.53
N LEU A 520 -4.88 -31.38 4.44
CA LEU A 520 -4.58 -32.56 5.24
C LEU A 520 -5.14 -32.40 6.65
N ARG A 521 -5.69 -33.46 7.22
CA ARG A 521 -6.20 -33.51 8.59
C ARG A 521 -5.58 -34.68 9.36
N SER A 522 -5.22 -34.47 10.61
CA SER A 522 -4.94 -35.54 11.56
C SER A 522 -5.83 -35.43 12.79
N THR A 523 -6.24 -36.57 13.33
CA THR A 523 -6.97 -36.69 14.60
C THR A 523 -6.09 -37.26 15.72
N ALA A 524 -4.87 -37.67 15.40
CA ALA A 524 -3.95 -38.32 16.35
C ALA A 524 -2.91 -37.36 16.92
N GLY A 525 -2.44 -36.39 16.12
CA GLY A 525 -1.45 -35.42 16.56
C GLY A 525 -0.90 -34.57 15.42
N ALA A 526 -0.02 -33.64 15.77
CA ALA A 526 0.62 -32.73 14.81
C ALA A 526 1.54 -33.44 13.80
N ASP A 527 1.98 -34.67 14.09
CA ASP A 527 2.85 -35.46 13.22
C ASP A 527 2.07 -36.45 12.34
N GLY A 528 0.75 -36.54 12.51
CA GLY A 528 -0.10 -37.48 11.78
C GLY A 528 -0.51 -38.72 12.61
N PRO A 529 -1.03 -39.77 11.95
CA PRO A 529 -1.16 -39.91 10.49
C PRO A 529 -2.09 -38.85 9.87
N TRP A 530 -1.79 -38.49 8.63
CA TRP A 530 -2.50 -37.46 7.86
C TRP A 530 -3.48 -38.09 6.86
N GLN A 531 -4.71 -37.61 6.86
CA GLN A 531 -5.72 -37.90 5.86
C GLN A 531 -5.88 -36.68 4.94
N THR A 532 -5.85 -36.87 3.63
CA THR A 532 -6.26 -35.84 2.68
C THR A 532 -7.79 -35.71 2.73
N VAL A 533 -8.28 -34.56 3.22
CA VAL A 533 -9.72 -34.25 3.30
C VAL A 533 -10.18 -33.35 2.15
N CYS A 534 -9.23 -32.72 1.47
CA CYS A 534 -9.41 -32.02 0.21
C CYS A 534 -8.18 -32.34 -0.64
N ASP A 535 -8.38 -32.97 -1.80
CA ASP A 535 -7.31 -33.23 -2.77
C ASP A 535 -7.41 -32.21 -3.91
N ARG A 536 -6.53 -31.19 -3.88
CA ARG A 536 -6.47 -30.09 -4.86
C ARG A 536 -7.81 -29.42 -5.15
N CYS A 537 -8.69 -29.38 -4.15
CA CYS A 537 -10.08 -28.93 -4.30
C CYS A 537 -10.28 -27.47 -3.88
N ALA A 538 -9.33 -26.91 -3.13
CA ALA A 538 -9.35 -25.52 -2.69
C ALA A 538 -8.48 -24.67 -3.62
N THR A 539 -8.88 -23.43 -3.80
CA THR A 539 -8.14 -22.34 -4.47
C THR A 539 -8.20 -21.09 -3.59
N ASP A 540 -7.38 -20.09 -3.89
CA ASP A 540 -7.43 -18.79 -3.20
C ASP A 540 -8.83 -18.16 -3.28
N ASN A 541 -9.55 -18.34 -4.39
CA ASN A 541 -10.95 -17.87 -4.58
C ASN A 541 -12.00 -18.63 -3.76
N THR A 542 -11.62 -19.72 -3.10
CA THR A 542 -12.52 -20.52 -2.25
C THR A 542 -12.10 -20.51 -0.79
N THR A 543 -11.10 -19.69 -0.44
CA THR A 543 -10.70 -19.46 0.95
C THR A 543 -11.59 -18.37 1.57
N PRO A 544 -11.96 -18.48 2.86
CA PRO A 544 -11.54 -19.51 3.81
C PRO A 544 -12.27 -20.84 3.54
N TRP A 545 -11.52 -21.93 3.60
CA TRP A 545 -12.02 -23.27 3.31
C TRP A 545 -12.66 -23.92 4.54
N THR A 546 -13.73 -24.70 4.35
CA THR A 546 -14.50 -25.30 5.45
C THR A 546 -14.48 -26.82 5.42
N ASP A 547 -13.98 -27.46 6.49
CA ASP A 547 -14.15 -28.88 6.77
C ASP A 547 -15.48 -29.14 7.48
N THR A 548 -16.48 -29.57 6.70
CA THR A 548 -17.79 -29.97 7.23
C THR A 548 -17.80 -31.37 7.84
N SER A 549 -16.72 -32.13 7.66
CA SER A 549 -16.56 -33.52 8.13
C SER A 549 -15.68 -33.65 9.38
N ALA A 550 -15.25 -32.52 9.94
CA ALA A 550 -14.33 -32.49 11.08
C ALA A 550 -14.93 -33.20 12.30
N PRO A 551 -14.26 -34.20 12.90
CA PRO A 551 -14.76 -34.85 14.11
C PRO A 551 -14.78 -33.87 15.29
N SER A 552 -15.51 -34.26 16.35
CA SER A 552 -15.43 -33.59 17.64
C SER A 552 -14.07 -33.78 18.29
N GLY A 553 -13.66 -32.84 19.14
CA GLY A 553 -12.36 -32.85 19.82
C GLY A 553 -11.25 -32.20 19.02
N THR A 554 -10.01 -32.40 19.49
CA THR A 554 -8.83 -31.77 18.88
C THR A 554 -8.49 -32.41 17.54
N VAL A 555 -8.25 -31.57 16.54
CA VAL A 555 -7.79 -31.95 15.21
C VAL A 555 -6.63 -31.05 14.79
N TRP A 556 -5.80 -31.55 13.88
CA TRP A 556 -4.67 -30.84 13.31
C TRP A 556 -4.83 -30.75 11.80
N TYR A 557 -4.47 -29.61 11.22
CA TYR A 557 -4.54 -29.38 9.79
C TYR A 557 -3.21 -28.91 9.21
N ALA A 558 -3.01 -29.18 7.94
CA ALA A 558 -1.95 -28.60 7.14
C ALA A 558 -2.41 -28.45 5.68
N VAL A 559 -1.83 -27.50 4.96
CA VAL A 559 -2.19 -27.17 3.57
C VAL A 559 -0.98 -27.45 2.67
N VAL A 560 -1.22 -28.07 1.51
CA VAL A 560 -0.18 -28.30 0.49
C VAL A 560 -0.58 -27.55 -0.79
N PRO A 561 0.21 -26.58 -1.26
CA PRO A 561 -0.08 -25.87 -2.49
C PRO A 561 0.40 -26.65 -3.72
N TYR A 562 -0.22 -26.38 -4.85
CA TYR A 562 0.15 -26.94 -6.15
C TYR A 562 0.07 -25.85 -7.21
N THR A 563 1.03 -25.80 -8.12
CA THR A 563 0.92 -25.03 -9.38
C THR A 563 -0.27 -25.52 -10.22
N ALA A 564 -0.63 -24.76 -11.24
CA ALA A 564 -1.66 -25.14 -12.21
C ALA A 564 -1.36 -26.50 -12.89
N ASP A 565 -0.10 -26.79 -13.18
CA ASP A 565 0.34 -28.07 -13.78
C ASP A 565 0.42 -29.24 -12.78
N GLY A 566 0.24 -28.98 -11.48
CA GLY A 566 0.22 -29.99 -10.43
C GLY A 566 1.55 -30.27 -9.75
N THR A 567 2.57 -29.45 -9.96
CA THR A 567 3.80 -29.47 -9.16
C THR A 567 3.48 -29.06 -7.71
N ALA A 568 3.77 -29.95 -6.76
CA ALA A 568 3.52 -29.73 -5.35
C ALA A 568 4.58 -28.80 -4.72
N GLY A 569 4.13 -27.85 -3.91
CA GLY A 569 4.99 -27.02 -3.07
C GLY A 569 5.16 -27.58 -1.66
N SER A 570 5.79 -26.78 -0.80
CA SER A 570 6.02 -27.18 0.60
C SER A 570 4.73 -27.10 1.42
N ARG A 571 4.45 -28.16 2.20
CA ARG A 571 3.34 -28.17 3.17
C ARG A 571 3.50 -27.04 4.18
N SER A 572 2.39 -26.41 4.54
CA SER A 572 2.29 -25.43 5.64
C SER A 572 2.74 -26.01 6.98
N ASP A 573 2.93 -25.12 7.94
CA ASP A 573 3.01 -25.51 9.35
C ASP A 573 1.65 -26.03 9.83
N THR A 574 1.69 -26.83 10.88
CA THR A 574 0.51 -27.51 11.40
C THR A 574 -0.32 -26.60 12.29
N ALA A 575 -1.60 -26.43 11.96
CA ALA A 575 -2.57 -25.71 12.78
C ALA A 575 -3.35 -26.69 13.67
N ARG A 576 -3.43 -26.40 14.97
CA ARG A 576 -4.23 -27.18 15.94
C ARG A 576 -5.58 -26.49 16.17
N VAL A 577 -6.67 -27.25 16.10
CA VAL A 577 -8.03 -26.78 16.40
C VAL A 577 -8.58 -27.62 17.54
N GLY A 578 -8.92 -26.99 18.66
CA GLY A 578 -9.40 -27.61 19.89
C GLY A 578 -10.90 -27.49 20.05
#